data_AF-A0A3A8SKF2-F1
#
_entry.id   AF-A0A3A8SKF2-F1
#
_cell.length_a   1.000
_cell.length_b   1.000
_cell.length_c   1.000
_cell.angle_alpha   90.00
_cell.angle_beta   90.00
_cell.angle_gamma   90.00
#
_symmetry.space_group_name_H-M   'P 1'
#
loop_
_entity.id
_entity.type
_entity.pdbx_description
1 polymer ?
#
loop_
_entity_poly.entity_id
_entity_poly.type
_entity_poly.pdbx_seq_one_letter_code
_entity_poly.pdbx_strand_id
1 'polypeptide(L)'
;MPEDERKLVAGWGRDTTGYFGRMQGAGYFKQLTTDSPKQLGRFLDAVPVRGRVSHDVVEAYLDGVLALRGVGLGAATRLLAMKRPDVFLSVNNANRRRLWQVFGTVPTSATTYVKFLDTLWSFPWFAASRPLVPVEARVWRCRIALLDTLLYEL
;
A
#
# COMPACT_ATOMS: atom_id res chain seq x y z
N MET A 1 -5.71 -18.38 -1.42
CA MET A 1 -6.62 -17.22 -1.57
C MET A 1 -7.44 -17.38 -2.84
N PRO A 2 -8.77 -17.53 -2.74
CA PRO A 2 -9.71 -17.54 -3.86
C PRO A 2 -9.55 -16.32 -4.78
N GLU A 3 -9.94 -16.43 -6.05
CA GLU A 3 -9.73 -15.36 -7.04
C GLU A 3 -10.46 -14.05 -6.69
N ASP A 4 -11.68 -14.12 -6.21
CA ASP A 4 -12.45 -12.93 -5.85
C ASP A 4 -11.84 -12.16 -4.68
N GLU A 5 -11.24 -12.87 -3.72
CA GLU A 5 -10.43 -12.23 -2.67
C GLU A 5 -9.16 -11.58 -3.27
N ARG A 6 -8.50 -12.23 -4.25
CA ARG A 6 -7.34 -11.63 -4.92
C ARG A 6 -7.72 -10.35 -5.67
N LYS A 7 -8.85 -10.37 -6.37
CA LYS A 7 -9.43 -9.21 -7.09
C LYS A 7 -9.71 -8.05 -6.13
N LEU A 8 -10.39 -8.33 -5.02
CA LEU A 8 -10.69 -7.35 -3.97
C LEU A 8 -9.40 -6.70 -3.43
N VAL A 9 -8.42 -7.50 -3.03
CA VAL A 9 -7.12 -7.01 -2.53
C VAL A 9 -6.41 -6.19 -3.61
N ALA A 10 -6.37 -6.68 -4.84
CA ALA A 10 -5.74 -6.01 -5.97
C ALA A 10 -6.50 -4.76 -6.44
N GLY A 11 -7.73 -4.51 -5.99
CA GLY A 11 -8.49 -3.30 -6.31
C GLY A 11 -9.18 -3.32 -7.67
N TRP A 12 -9.54 -4.50 -8.16
CA TRP A 12 -10.32 -4.67 -9.38
C TRP A 12 -11.40 -5.75 -9.20
N GLY A 13 -12.31 -5.88 -10.16
CA GLY A 13 -13.49 -6.75 -10.04
C GLY A 13 -14.77 -5.96 -9.80
N ARG A 14 -15.89 -6.65 -9.49
CA ARG A 14 -17.19 -6.01 -9.22
C ARG A 14 -17.21 -5.33 -7.86
N ASP A 15 -16.69 -5.99 -6.84
CA ASP A 15 -16.82 -5.55 -5.44
C ASP A 15 -15.55 -4.83 -4.94
N THR A 16 -15.17 -3.71 -5.55
CA THR A 16 -14.03 -2.92 -5.05
C THR A 16 -14.49 -1.90 -4.00
N THR A 17 -13.72 -1.75 -2.92
CA THR A 17 -14.00 -0.76 -1.86
C THR A 17 -13.85 0.70 -2.30
N GLY A 18 -13.27 0.96 -3.47
CA GLY A 18 -12.95 2.31 -3.96
C GLY A 18 -11.75 2.99 -3.28
N TYR A 19 -11.44 2.63 -2.04
CA TYR A 19 -10.27 3.08 -1.29
C TYR A 19 -8.96 2.42 -1.76
N PHE A 20 -7.81 3.05 -1.48
CA PHE A 20 -6.48 2.63 -1.93
C PHE A 20 -6.31 2.63 -3.47
N GLY A 21 -7.16 3.34 -4.20
CA GLY A 21 -7.10 3.51 -5.65
C GLY A 21 -7.59 2.31 -6.46
N ARG A 22 -8.40 2.56 -7.49
CA ARG A 22 -8.91 1.49 -8.36
C ARG A 22 -7.86 1.02 -9.37
N MET A 23 -7.77 -0.29 -9.56
CA MET A 23 -6.87 -0.92 -10.55
C MET A 23 -7.61 -1.38 -11.81
N GLN A 24 -8.75 -0.76 -12.14
CA GLN A 24 -9.57 -1.15 -13.29
C GLN A 24 -8.87 -0.97 -14.65
N GLY A 25 -7.98 0.01 -14.79
CA GLY A 25 -7.20 0.22 -16.01
C GLY A 25 -5.92 -0.62 -16.12
N ALA A 26 -5.51 -1.33 -15.06
CA ALA A 26 -4.21 -1.98 -14.98
C ALA A 26 -4.22 -3.41 -15.58
N GLY A 27 -4.45 -3.52 -16.90
CA GLY A 27 -4.69 -4.81 -17.58
C GLY A 27 -3.66 -5.91 -17.27
N TYR A 28 -2.36 -5.64 -17.44
CA TYR A 28 -1.31 -6.61 -17.15
C TYR A 28 -1.20 -6.98 -15.66
N PHE A 29 -1.43 -6.02 -14.75
CA PHE A 29 -1.48 -6.30 -13.32
C PHE A 29 -2.64 -7.23 -12.95
N LYS A 30 -3.83 -6.99 -13.54
CA LYS A 30 -4.99 -7.89 -13.35
C LYS A 30 -4.66 -9.31 -13.78
N GLN A 31 -4.10 -9.45 -14.98
CA GLN A 31 -3.67 -10.75 -15.50
C GLN A 31 -2.68 -11.43 -14.55
N LEU A 32 -1.68 -10.70 -14.06
CA LEU A 32 -0.70 -11.22 -13.09
C LEU A 32 -1.36 -11.71 -11.79
N THR A 33 -2.38 -10.99 -11.29
CA THR A 33 -3.12 -11.41 -10.07
C THR A 33 -4.02 -12.63 -10.29
N THR A 34 -4.42 -12.90 -11.53
CA THR A 34 -5.23 -14.07 -11.90
C THR A 34 -4.35 -15.27 -12.21
N ASP A 35 -3.45 -15.12 -13.19
CA ASP A 35 -2.74 -16.21 -13.87
C ASP A 35 -1.46 -16.60 -13.11
N SER A 36 -0.84 -15.66 -12.41
CA SER A 36 0.47 -15.85 -11.77
C SER A 36 0.60 -15.16 -10.40
N PRO A 37 -0.37 -15.32 -9.48
CA PRO A 37 -0.38 -14.60 -8.21
C PRO A 37 0.83 -14.91 -7.32
N LYS A 38 1.46 -16.09 -7.49
CA LYS A 38 2.67 -16.48 -6.77
C LYS A 38 3.87 -15.57 -7.08
N GLN A 39 3.92 -14.97 -8.27
CA GLN A 39 5.01 -14.04 -8.64
C GLN A 39 4.95 -12.74 -7.82
N LEU A 40 3.74 -12.28 -7.46
CA LEU A 40 3.53 -11.16 -6.53
C LEU A 40 3.71 -11.63 -5.08
N GLY A 41 3.13 -12.79 -4.75
CA GLY A 41 3.13 -13.36 -3.40
C GLY A 41 4.54 -13.50 -2.82
N ARG A 42 5.51 -14.03 -3.60
CA ARG A 42 6.89 -14.21 -3.13
C ARG A 42 7.54 -12.92 -2.60
N PHE A 43 7.23 -11.77 -3.20
CA PHE A 43 7.76 -10.49 -2.75
C PHE A 43 6.99 -9.97 -1.53
N LEU A 44 5.66 -10.15 -1.50
CA LEU A 44 4.84 -9.80 -0.34
C LEU A 44 5.13 -10.66 0.90
N ASP A 45 5.56 -11.89 0.72
CA ASP A 45 5.90 -12.81 1.80
C ASP A 45 7.19 -12.41 2.53
N ALA A 46 8.08 -11.68 1.86
CA ALA A 46 9.26 -11.08 2.49
C ALA A 46 8.91 -9.88 3.39
N VAL A 47 7.71 -9.30 3.26
CA VAL A 47 7.25 -8.18 4.10
C VAL A 47 6.62 -8.72 5.39
N PRO A 48 7.16 -8.39 6.57
CA PRO A 48 6.68 -8.95 7.82
C PRO A 48 5.27 -8.45 8.15
N VAL A 49 4.40 -9.37 8.57
CA VAL A 49 3.00 -9.08 8.94
C VAL A 49 2.86 -8.30 10.25
N ARG A 50 3.91 -8.27 11.08
CA ARG A 50 3.96 -7.58 12.37
C ARG A 50 5.39 -7.10 12.64
N GLY A 51 5.52 -6.17 13.58
CA GLY A 51 6.83 -5.63 13.98
C GLY A 51 7.34 -4.55 13.03
N ARG A 52 8.61 -4.18 13.24
CA ARG A 52 9.28 -3.13 12.48
C ARG A 52 9.56 -3.60 11.05
N VAL A 53 9.38 -2.70 10.10
CA VAL A 53 9.79 -2.88 8.71
C VAL A 53 11.01 -1.99 8.48
N SER A 54 12.11 -2.53 7.95
CA SER A 54 13.28 -1.75 7.54
C SER A 54 13.13 -1.24 6.11
N HIS A 55 13.94 -0.26 5.72
CA HIS A 55 13.99 0.21 4.32
C HIS A 55 14.42 -0.90 3.38
N ASP A 56 15.42 -1.71 3.74
CA ASP A 56 15.90 -2.82 2.91
C ASP A 56 14.77 -3.79 2.50
N VAL A 57 13.82 -4.05 3.41
CA VAL A 57 12.65 -4.90 3.10
C VAL A 57 11.73 -4.22 2.09
N VAL A 58 11.52 -2.91 2.21
CA VAL A 58 10.68 -2.14 1.30
C VAL A 58 11.35 -2.03 -0.08
N GLU A 59 12.65 -1.76 -0.12
CA GLU A 59 13.44 -1.64 -1.34
C GLU A 59 13.47 -2.97 -2.09
N ALA A 60 13.80 -4.07 -1.41
CA ALA A 60 13.79 -5.40 -2.02
C ALA A 60 12.41 -5.80 -2.57
N TYR A 61 11.34 -5.44 -1.85
CA TYR A 61 9.98 -5.63 -2.35
C TYR A 61 9.71 -4.81 -3.62
N LEU A 62 10.03 -3.50 -3.61
CA LEU A 62 9.74 -2.60 -4.71
C LEU A 62 10.56 -2.96 -5.95
N ASP A 63 11.86 -3.24 -5.80
CA ASP A 63 12.74 -3.65 -6.90
C ASP A 63 12.25 -4.94 -7.55
N GLY A 64 11.86 -5.92 -6.74
CA GLY A 64 11.34 -7.19 -7.23
C GLY A 64 9.99 -7.06 -7.94
N VAL A 65 9.04 -6.33 -7.34
CA VAL A 65 7.68 -6.26 -7.86
C VAL A 65 7.58 -5.33 -9.07
N LEU A 66 8.34 -4.23 -9.12
CA LEU A 66 8.33 -3.28 -10.23
C LEU A 66 9.05 -3.81 -11.48
N ALA A 67 9.92 -4.81 -11.32
CA ALA A 67 10.50 -5.54 -12.44
C ALA A 67 9.47 -6.43 -13.17
N LEU A 68 8.32 -6.71 -12.54
CA LEU A 68 7.25 -7.48 -13.18
C LEU A 68 6.47 -6.60 -14.17
N ARG A 69 6.29 -7.11 -15.38
CA ARG A 69 5.53 -6.42 -16.43
C ARG A 69 4.13 -6.06 -15.94
N GLY A 70 3.79 -4.77 -16.09
CA GLY A 70 2.46 -4.27 -15.75
C GLY A 70 2.26 -3.84 -14.31
N VAL A 71 3.27 -4.00 -13.44
CA VAL A 71 3.22 -3.50 -12.06
C VAL A 71 3.83 -2.11 -12.01
N GLY A 72 2.96 -1.09 -11.86
CA GLY A 72 3.40 0.28 -11.55
C GLY A 72 3.46 0.53 -10.04
N LEU A 73 4.06 1.66 -9.64
CA LEU A 73 4.17 2.07 -8.23
C LEU A 73 2.81 2.07 -7.50
N GLY A 74 1.73 2.48 -8.16
CA GLY A 74 0.41 2.47 -7.54
C GLY A 74 -0.09 1.07 -7.20
N ALA A 75 0.13 0.09 -8.06
CA ALA A 75 -0.21 -1.31 -7.78
C ALA A 75 0.70 -1.90 -6.68
N ALA A 76 2.00 -1.62 -6.76
CA ALA A 76 2.98 -2.08 -5.78
C ALA A 76 2.68 -1.56 -4.36
N THR A 77 2.42 -0.26 -4.22
CA THR A 77 2.14 0.38 -2.93
C THR A 77 0.75 0.06 -2.40
N ARG A 78 -0.22 -0.20 -3.28
CA ARG A 78 -1.52 -0.76 -2.89
C ARG A 78 -1.37 -2.11 -2.19
N LEU A 79 -0.61 -3.03 -2.78
CA LEU A 79 -0.40 -4.37 -2.19
C LEU A 79 0.29 -4.27 -0.82
N LEU A 80 1.25 -3.34 -0.66
CA LEU A 80 1.85 -3.04 0.64
C LEU A 80 0.82 -2.53 1.65
N ALA A 81 -0.01 -1.55 1.27
CA ALA A 81 -1.06 -1.01 2.15
C ALA A 81 -2.06 -2.10 2.58
N MET A 82 -2.39 -3.03 1.69
CA MET A 82 -3.26 -4.18 2.02
C MET A 82 -2.58 -5.18 2.98
N LYS A 83 -1.26 -5.38 2.87
CA LYS A 83 -0.47 -6.28 3.73
C LYS A 83 -0.22 -5.67 5.12
N ARG A 84 0.11 -4.38 5.18
CA ARG A 84 0.44 -3.63 6.40
C ARG A 84 -0.25 -2.26 6.39
N PRO A 85 -1.56 -2.22 6.69
CA PRO A 85 -2.36 -0.98 6.72
C PRO A 85 -1.97 -0.03 7.87
N ASP A 86 -1.07 -0.45 8.75
CA ASP A 86 -0.45 0.34 9.80
C ASP A 86 0.87 1.01 9.39
N VAL A 87 1.45 0.65 8.25
CA VAL A 87 2.80 1.09 7.84
C VAL A 87 2.80 1.82 6.51
N PHE A 88 2.04 1.33 5.53
CA PHE A 88 2.17 1.78 4.14
C PHE A 88 0.92 2.49 3.65
N LEU A 89 1.16 3.56 2.89
CA LEU A 89 0.15 4.29 2.16
C LEU A 89 0.19 3.90 0.68
N SER A 90 -0.97 3.68 0.09
CA SER A 90 -1.09 3.42 -1.35
C SER A 90 -1.00 4.72 -2.12
N VAL A 91 -0.05 4.88 -3.04
CA VAL A 91 0.01 6.07 -3.90
C VAL A 91 -0.89 5.85 -5.11
N ASN A 92 -1.86 6.73 -5.34
CA ASN A 92 -2.78 6.62 -6.46
C ASN A 92 -3.18 8.00 -6.97
N ASN A 93 -3.81 8.08 -8.15
CA ASN A 93 -4.16 9.36 -8.76
C ASN A 93 -5.10 10.21 -7.90
N ALA A 94 -6.00 9.57 -7.14
CA ALA A 94 -7.00 10.25 -6.33
C ALA A 94 -6.42 10.89 -5.06
N ASN A 95 -5.23 10.48 -4.58
CA ASN A 95 -4.60 11.08 -3.41
C ASN A 95 -3.39 11.98 -3.71
N ARG A 96 -2.97 12.13 -4.99
CA ARG A 96 -1.77 12.90 -5.37
C ARG A 96 -1.82 14.35 -4.89
N ARG A 97 -2.94 15.04 -5.09
CA ARG A 97 -3.07 16.47 -4.74
C ARG A 97 -2.90 16.67 -3.23
N ARG A 98 -3.59 15.87 -2.42
CA ARG A 98 -3.49 15.96 -0.95
C ARG A 98 -2.14 15.49 -0.43
N LEU A 99 -1.52 14.48 -1.04
CA LEU A 99 -0.15 14.09 -0.71
C LEU A 99 0.81 15.26 -0.89
N TRP A 100 0.71 15.99 -2.00
CA TRP A 100 1.53 17.18 -2.22
C TRP A 100 1.24 18.27 -1.18
N GLN A 101 -0.04 18.54 -0.86
CA GLN A 101 -0.40 19.57 0.11
C GLN A 101 0.07 19.26 1.54
N VAL A 102 0.03 17.99 1.96
CA VAL A 102 0.37 17.58 3.33
C VAL A 102 1.85 17.29 3.50
N PHE A 103 2.48 16.64 2.50
CA PHE A 103 3.86 16.16 2.58
C PHE A 103 4.85 16.95 1.72
N GLY A 104 4.37 17.89 0.90
CA GLY A 104 5.21 18.67 -0.03
C GLY A 104 5.76 17.85 -1.22
N THR A 105 5.46 16.55 -1.28
CA THR A 105 5.98 15.62 -2.30
C THR A 105 4.97 14.55 -2.65
N VAL A 106 5.10 14.00 -3.86
CA VAL A 106 4.31 12.86 -4.33
C VAL A 106 5.30 11.83 -4.88
N PRO A 107 5.37 10.61 -4.30
CA PRO A 107 6.22 9.57 -4.82
C PRO A 107 5.90 9.21 -6.28
N THR A 108 6.94 9.06 -7.09
CA THR A 108 6.86 8.68 -8.50
C THR A 108 7.75 7.51 -8.86
N SER A 109 8.61 7.07 -7.92
CA SER A 109 9.55 5.96 -8.06
C SER A 109 9.69 5.21 -6.74
N ALA A 110 10.35 4.04 -6.76
CA ALA A 110 10.67 3.30 -5.53
C ALA A 110 11.49 4.17 -4.56
N THR A 111 12.55 4.80 -5.06
CA THR A 111 13.43 5.68 -4.27
C THR A 111 12.68 6.85 -3.62
N THR A 112 11.78 7.52 -4.36
CA THR A 112 10.99 8.63 -3.79
C THR A 112 9.91 8.14 -2.83
N TYR A 113 9.43 6.90 -3.00
CA TYR A 113 8.51 6.28 -2.05
C TYR A 113 9.17 5.94 -0.72
N VAL A 114 10.38 5.38 -0.72
CA VAL A 114 11.12 5.11 0.53
C VAL A 114 11.40 6.40 1.31
N LYS A 115 11.83 7.47 0.63
CA LYS A 115 12.00 8.81 1.26
C LYS A 115 10.68 9.39 1.80
N PHE A 116 9.58 9.12 1.12
CA PHE A 116 8.26 9.51 1.61
C PHE A 116 7.89 8.75 2.89
N LEU A 117 8.26 7.46 2.99
CA LEU A 117 8.05 6.68 4.22
C LEU A 117 8.84 7.26 5.41
N ASP A 118 10.06 7.77 5.21
CA ASP A 118 10.79 8.48 6.27
C ASP A 118 9.97 9.64 6.85
N THR A 119 9.37 10.44 5.97
CA THR A 119 8.53 11.57 6.39
C THR A 119 7.29 11.06 7.12
N LEU A 120 6.58 10.08 6.54
CA LEU A 120 5.38 9.49 7.11
C LEU A 120 5.63 8.85 8.50
N TRP A 121 6.76 8.17 8.66
CA TRP A 121 7.12 7.47 9.89
C TRP A 121 7.70 8.40 10.97
N SER A 122 8.13 9.61 10.59
CA SER A 122 8.65 10.61 11.54
C SER A 122 7.57 11.31 12.36
N PHE A 123 6.30 11.22 11.96
CA PHE A 123 5.21 11.85 12.71
C PHE A 123 5.03 11.22 14.11
N PRO A 124 4.81 12.01 15.18
CA PRO A 124 4.68 11.50 16.54
C PRO A 124 3.59 10.43 16.72
N TRP A 125 2.46 10.59 16.03
CA TRP A 125 1.35 9.63 16.08
C TRP A 125 1.70 8.27 15.46
N PHE A 126 2.68 8.21 14.55
CA PHE A 126 3.14 6.95 13.97
C PHE A 126 3.92 6.12 14.99
N ALA A 127 4.74 6.79 15.81
CA ALA A 127 5.55 6.19 16.87
C ALA A 127 4.75 5.91 18.16
N ALA A 128 3.48 6.32 18.23
CA ALA A 128 2.64 6.13 19.41
C ALA A 128 2.49 4.63 19.74
N SER A 129 2.54 4.32 21.04
CA SER A 129 2.31 2.96 21.54
C SER A 129 0.90 2.49 21.23
N ARG A 130 0.74 1.19 21.05
CA ARG A 130 -0.58 0.59 20.81
C ARG A 130 -1.50 0.84 22.01
N PRO A 131 -2.71 1.40 21.81
CA PRO A 131 -3.67 1.61 22.88
C PRO A 131 -4.19 0.29 23.49
N LEU A 132 -4.60 0.36 24.76
CA LEU A 132 -5.22 -0.77 25.47
C LEU A 132 -6.71 -0.92 25.11
N VAL A 133 -7.40 0.17 24.82
CA VAL A 133 -8.81 0.18 24.46
C VAL A 133 -9.01 -0.56 23.13
N PRO A 134 -9.88 -1.59 23.05
CA PRO A 134 -9.98 -2.44 21.86
C PRO A 134 -10.29 -1.70 20.56
N VAL A 135 -11.19 -0.71 20.59
CA VAL A 135 -11.56 0.08 19.40
C VAL A 135 -10.40 0.94 18.92
N GLU A 136 -9.69 1.61 19.83
CA GLU A 136 -8.51 2.41 19.50
C GLU A 136 -7.37 1.53 18.99
N ALA A 137 -7.17 0.36 19.58
CA ALA A 137 -6.20 -0.62 19.12
C ALA A 137 -6.49 -1.08 17.67
N ARG A 138 -7.76 -1.19 17.29
CA ARG A 138 -8.16 -1.50 15.90
C ARG A 138 -7.83 -0.34 14.96
N VAL A 139 -8.11 0.90 15.35
CA VAL A 139 -7.72 2.09 14.57
C VAL A 139 -6.20 2.16 14.43
N TRP A 140 -5.45 1.96 15.51
CA TRP A 140 -3.99 1.96 15.52
C TRP A 140 -3.39 0.93 14.55
N ARG A 141 -3.99 -0.25 14.43
CA ARG A 141 -3.59 -1.32 13.48
C ARG A 141 -3.90 -1.00 12.02
N CYS A 142 -4.70 0.02 11.74
CA CYS A 142 -5.05 0.46 10.40
C CYS A 142 -4.79 1.97 10.20
N ARG A 143 -3.89 2.55 11.01
CA ARG A 143 -3.74 4.01 11.12
C ARG A 143 -3.34 4.69 9.80
N ILE A 144 -2.52 4.04 8.99
CA ILE A 144 -2.11 4.57 7.68
C ILE A 144 -3.20 4.36 6.65
N ALA A 145 -3.92 3.24 6.73
CA ALA A 145 -5.13 3.02 5.95
C ALA A 145 -6.20 4.10 6.21
N LEU A 146 -6.40 4.50 7.46
CA LEU A 146 -7.26 5.64 7.81
C LEU A 146 -6.75 6.93 7.17
N LEU A 147 -5.44 7.19 7.22
CA LEU A 147 -4.84 8.36 6.56
C LEU A 147 -5.06 8.34 5.04
N ASP A 148 -4.97 7.19 4.36
CA ASP A 148 -5.31 7.08 2.94
C ASP A 148 -6.73 7.57 2.66
N THR A 149 -7.72 7.21 3.49
CA THR A 149 -9.10 7.69 3.33
C THR A 149 -9.24 9.21 3.48
N LEU A 150 -8.42 9.84 4.34
CA LEU A 150 -8.39 11.29 4.52
C LEU A 150 -7.72 12.00 3.35
N LEU A 151 -6.78 11.32 2.67
CA LEU A 151 -6.06 11.87 1.52
C LEU A 151 -6.74 11.56 0.18
N TYR A 152 -7.72 10.65 0.17
CA TYR A 152 -8.45 10.25 -1.02
C TYR A 152 -9.48 11.31 -1.45
N GLU A 153 -9.47 11.66 -2.73
CA GLU A 153 -10.47 12.51 -3.36
C GLU A 153 -11.48 11.64 -4.12
N LEU A 154 -12.78 11.83 -3.82
CA LEU A 154 -13.88 11.06 -4.41
C LEU A 154 -14.11 11.41 -5.88
#